data_AF-A0A956WWE7-F1
#
_entry.id   AF-A0A956WWE7-F1
#
_cell.length_a   1.000
_cell.length_b   1.000
_cell.length_c   1.000
_cell.angle_alpha   90.00
_cell.angle_beta   90.00
_cell.angle_gamma   90.00
#
_symmetry.space_group_name_H-M   'P 1'
#
loop_
_entity.id
_entity.type
_entity.pdbx_description
1 polymer ?
#
loop_
_entity_poly.entity_id
_entity_poly.type
_entity_poly.pdbx_seq_one_letter_code
_entity_poly.pdbx_strand_id
1 'polypeptide(L)'
;MLSDATRKTIRDLMARYPQARSALGPALEAAQQQIGYLPDEAMAEVAAMFDLEPMEVQAFVGFYHMLHQWPVGEFHVEVCTNVP
;
A
#
# COMPACT_ATOMS: atom_id res chain seq x y z
N MET A 1 -0.15 10.93 8.25
CA MET A 1 -1.47 10.47 7.81
C MET A 1 -1.87 9.14 8.43
N LEU A 2 -0.96 8.16 8.51
CA LEU A 2 -1.29 6.84 9.08
C LEU A 2 -1.58 6.92 10.58
N SER A 3 -2.36 5.98 11.12
CA SER A 3 -2.52 5.83 12.56
C SER A 3 -1.31 5.12 13.16
N ASP A 4 -1.09 5.25 14.47
CA ASP A 4 0.00 4.53 15.14
C ASP A 4 -0.18 3.02 15.11
N ALA A 5 -1.44 2.56 15.11
CA ALA A 5 -1.76 1.15 14.93
C ALA A 5 -1.29 0.64 13.56
N THR A 6 -1.58 1.36 12.48
CA THR A 6 -1.13 1.00 11.12
C THR A 6 0.38 1.08 10.99
N ARG A 7 1.03 2.11 11.55
CA ARG A 7 2.50 2.18 11.58
C ARG A 7 3.11 0.99 12.31
N LYS A 8 2.49 0.53 13.41
CA LYS A 8 2.93 -0.67 14.12
C LYS A 8 2.78 -1.91 13.25
N THR A 9 1.63 -2.08 12.59
CA THR A 9 1.40 -3.20 11.66
C THR A 9 2.45 -3.23 10.56
N ILE A 10 2.77 -2.08 9.96
CA ILE A 10 3.81 -1.98 8.92
C ILE A 10 5.18 -2.39 9.47
N ARG A 11 5.59 -1.92 10.65
CA ARG A 11 6.85 -2.35 11.27
C ARG A 11 6.88 -3.85 11.56
N ASP A 12 5.78 -4.40 12.06
CA ASP A 12 5.64 -5.83 12.30
C ASP A 12 5.75 -6.63 10.99
N LEU A 13 5.21 -6.12 9.89
CA LEU A 13 5.36 -6.71 8.55
C LEU A 13 6.81 -6.64 8.07
N MET A 14 7.48 -5.49 8.18
CA MET A 14 8.89 -5.33 7.79
C MET A 14 9.79 -6.35 8.51
N ALA A 15 9.54 -6.60 9.80
CA ALA A 15 10.32 -7.54 10.61
C ALA A 15 10.11 -9.02 10.22
N ARG A 16 9.06 -9.36 9.47
CA ARG A 16 8.80 -10.75 9.02
C ARG A 16 9.68 -11.16 7.84
N TYR A 17 10.23 -10.21 7.09
CA TYR A 17 11.00 -10.49 5.90
C TYR A 17 12.51 -10.31 6.16
N PRO A 18 13.38 -11.13 5.54
CA PRO A 18 14.82 -10.93 5.61
C PRO A 18 15.26 -9.56 5.05
N GLN A 19 14.50 -9.05 4.07
CA GLN A 19 14.67 -7.70 3.51
C GLN A 19 13.39 -6.92 3.75
N ALA A 20 13.46 -5.81 4.48
CA ALA A 20 12.29 -5.00 4.81
C ALA A 20 11.51 -4.58 3.56
N ARG A 21 12.21 -4.24 2.46
CA ARG A 21 11.61 -3.87 1.17
C ARG A 21 10.58 -4.88 0.65
N SER A 22 10.75 -6.17 0.94
CA SER A 22 9.80 -7.21 0.52
C SER A 22 8.40 -7.06 1.16
N ALA A 23 8.29 -6.31 2.25
CA ALA A 23 7.02 -5.99 2.91
C ALA A 23 6.25 -4.82 2.28
N LEU A 24 6.76 -4.19 1.22
CA LEU A 24 6.19 -2.95 0.67
C LEU A 24 4.73 -3.12 0.22
N GLY A 25 4.41 -4.20 -0.49
CA GLY A 25 3.04 -4.49 -0.94
C GLY A 25 2.05 -4.61 0.23
N PRO A 26 2.29 -5.54 1.19
CA PRO A 26 1.45 -5.64 2.39
C PRO A 26 1.37 -4.36 3.22
N ALA A 27 2.43 -3.55 3.27
CA ALA A 27 2.42 -2.28 3.99
C ALA A 27 1.53 -1.24 3.31
N LEU A 28 1.57 -1.15 1.98
CA LEU A 28 0.67 -0.30 1.20
C LEU A 28 -0.78 -0.78 1.30
N GLU A 29 -1.00 -2.09 1.30
CA GLU A 29 -2.33 -2.65 1.56
C GLU A 29 -2.86 -2.23 2.95
N ALA A 30 -2.03 -2.31 4.00
CA ALA A 30 -2.43 -1.87 5.34
C ALA A 30 -2.76 -0.37 5.40
N ALA A 31 -2.01 0.48 4.68
CA ALA A 31 -2.32 1.90 4.55
C ALA A 31 -3.66 2.12 3.82
N GLN A 32 -3.88 1.40 2.71
CA GLN A 32 -5.12 1.46 1.94
C GLN A 32 -6.33 0.98 2.77
N GLN A 33 -6.20 -0.07 3.57
CA GLN A 33 -7.29 -0.54 4.42
C GLN A 33 -7.75 0.51 5.44
N GLN A 34 -6.83 1.35 5.92
CA GLN A 34 -7.19 2.45 6.83
C GLN A 34 -7.90 3.60 6.12
N ILE A 35 -7.45 3.96 4.90
CA ILE A 35 -7.84 5.20 4.21
C ILE A 35 -8.94 4.97 3.16
N GLY A 36 -9.02 3.76 2.61
CA GLY A 36 -9.85 3.37 1.45
C GLY A 36 -9.11 3.43 0.10
N TYR A 37 -7.99 4.16 0.03
CA TYR A 37 -7.13 4.31 -1.15
C TYR A 37 -5.73 4.79 -0.70
N LEU A 38 -4.82 5.05 -1.64
CA LEU A 38 -3.45 5.50 -1.41
C LEU A 38 -3.21 6.92 -1.92
N PRO A 39 -3.47 7.95 -1.09
CA PRO A 39 -3.07 9.33 -1.40
C PRO A 39 -1.55 9.51 -1.34
N ASP A 40 -1.06 10.55 -2.00
CA ASP A 40 0.38 10.86 -2.10
C ASP A 40 1.04 10.98 -0.71
N GLU A 41 0.36 11.58 0.27
CA GLU A 41 0.88 11.71 1.62
C GLU A 41 1.04 10.36 2.34
N ALA A 42 0.15 9.40 2.07
CA ALA A 42 0.26 8.06 2.63
C ALA A 42 1.39 7.27 1.95
N MET A 43 1.53 7.39 0.63
CA MET A 43 2.64 6.78 -0.12
C MET A 43 3.99 7.35 0.31
N ALA A 44 4.10 8.67 0.50
CA ALA A 44 5.31 9.33 0.98
C ALA A 44 5.66 8.90 2.42
N GLU A 45 4.66 8.74 3.28
CA GLU A 45 4.87 8.25 4.64
C GLU A 45 5.38 6.79 4.65
N VAL A 46 4.82 5.92 3.81
CA VAL A 46 5.32 4.54 3.63
C VAL A 46 6.73 4.55 3.04
N ALA A 47 7.01 5.39 2.04
CA ALA A 47 8.35 5.51 1.46
C ALA A 47 9.40 5.86 2.53
N ALA A 48 9.11 6.83 3.39
CA ALA A 48 9.97 7.21 4.51
C ALA A 48 10.18 6.06 5.51
N MET A 49 9.16 5.24 5.80
CA MET A 49 9.30 4.07 6.69
C MET A 49 10.22 2.99 6.11
N PHE A 50 10.30 2.87 4.79
CA PHE A 50 11.10 1.88 4.09
C PHE A 50 12.46 2.42 3.60
N ASP A 51 12.76 3.70 3.86
CA ASP A 51 13.94 4.41 3.34
C ASP A 51 14.04 4.31 1.81
N LEU A 52 12.91 4.55 1.13
CA LEU A 52 12.77 4.54 -0.33
C LEU A 52 12.41 5.93 -0.85
N GLU A 53 12.70 6.17 -2.13
CA GLU A 53 12.21 7.36 -2.81
C GLU A 53 10.69 7.27 -3.03
N PRO A 54 9.92 8.36 -2.83
CA PRO A 54 8.46 8.36 -3.06
C PRO A 54 8.07 7.88 -4.46
N MET A 55 8.91 8.17 -5.47
CA MET A 55 8.71 7.73 -6.85
C MET A 55 8.76 6.21 -6.99
N GLU A 56 9.58 5.51 -6.20
CA GLU A 56 9.62 4.04 -6.23
C GLU A 56 8.31 3.45 -5.71
N VAL A 57 7.74 4.04 -4.66
CA VAL A 57 6.43 3.64 -4.12
C VAL A 57 5.32 3.93 -5.13
N GLN A 58 5.35 5.10 -5.76
CA GLN A 58 4.38 5.47 -6.79
C GLN A 58 4.44 4.53 -8.00
N ALA A 59 5.63 4.15 -8.45
CA ALA A 59 5.81 3.17 -9.51
C ALA A 59 5.28 1.78 -9.11
N PHE A 60 5.51 1.35 -7.86
CA PHE A 60 4.98 0.10 -7.32
C PHE A 60 3.44 0.11 -7.32
N VAL A 61 2.82 1.17 -6.79
CA VAL A 61 1.36 1.31 -6.76
C VAL A 61 0.78 1.34 -8.17
N GLY A 62 1.41 2.07 -9.11
CA GLY A 62 0.98 2.11 -10.50
C GLY A 62 1.11 0.77 -11.25
N PHE A 63 1.94 -0.15 -10.75
CA PHE A 63 2.11 -1.48 -11.35
C PHE A 63 1.04 -2.48 -10.89
N TYR A 64 0.60 -2.41 -9.63
CA TYR A 64 -0.34 -3.37 -9.05
C TYR A 64 -1.77 -2.84 -9.03
N HIS A 65 -2.62 -3.45 -9.85
CA HIS A 65 -4.05 -3.09 -9.99
C HIS A 65 -4.84 -2.97 -8.68
N MET A 66 -4.56 -3.83 -7.69
CA MET A 66 -5.30 -3.86 -6.41
C MET A 66 -5.00 -2.66 -5.49
N LEU A 67 -4.03 -1.82 -5.85
CA LEU A 67 -3.67 -0.62 -5.10
C LEU A 67 -4.27 0.61 -5.81
N HIS A 68 -5.18 1.28 -5.14
CA HIS A 68 -5.97 2.37 -5.72
C HIS A 68 -5.35 3.73 -5.38
N GLN A 69 -4.99 4.51 -6.39
CA GLN A 69 -4.45 5.87 -6.22
C GLN A 69 -5.55 6.94 -6.03
N TRP A 70 -6.80 6.54 -6.19
CA TRP A 70 -7.97 7.42 -6.16
C TRP A 70 -9.03 6.81 -5.23
N PRO A 71 -9.90 7.64 -4.63
CA PRO A 71 -11.01 7.14 -3.84
C PRO A 71 -11.88 6.16 -4.63
N VAL A 72 -12.17 5.00 -4.03
CA VAL A 72 -13.12 4.01 -4.55
C VAL A 72 -14.38 3.99 -3.69
N GLY A 73 -15.45 3.39 -4.22
CA GLY A 73 -16.69 3.20 -3.45
C GLY A 73 -16.51 2.25 -2.27
N GLU A 74 -17.44 2.27 -1.32
CA GLU A 74 -17.48 1.35 -0.17
C GLU A 74 -17.45 -0.12 -0.62
N PHE A 75 -18.10 -0.41 -1.75
CA PHE A 75 -18.09 -1.71 -2.40
C PHE A 75 -17.40 -1.60 -3.76
N HIS A 76 -16.27 -2.28 -3.92
CA HIS A 76 -15.61 -2.47 -5.21
C HIS A 76 -15.93 -3.88 -5.74
N VAL A 77 -16.71 -3.96 -6.83
CA VAL A 77 -17.14 -5.24 -7.42
C VAL A 77 -16.35 -5.50 -8.70
N GLU A 78 -15.43 -6.46 -8.63
CA GLU A 78 -14.60 -6.88 -9.76
C GLU A 78 -15.18 -8.13 -10.42
N VAL A 79 -15.49 -8.04 -11.73
CA VAL A 79 -16.05 -9.15 -12.51
C VAL A 79 -15.00 -9.68 -13.46
N CYS A 80 -14.63 -10.96 -13.31
CA CYS A 80 -13.71 -11.62 -14.23
C CYS A 80 -14.32 -11.70 -15.63
N THR A 81 -13.60 -11.17 -16.63
CA THR A 81 -13.96 -11.23 -18.05
C THR A 81 -12.97 -12.05 -18.88
N ASN A 82 -12.15 -12.87 -18.21
CA ASN A 82 -11.20 -13.75 -18.89
C ASN A 82 -11.94 -14.88 -19.64
N VAL A 83 -11.25 -15.50 -20.60
CA VAL A 83 -11.79 -16.65 -21.33
C VAL A 83 -12.01 -17.84 -20.38
N PRO A 84 -13.05 -18.67 -20.61
CA PRO A 84 -13.29 -19.91 -19.85
C PRO A 84 -12.16 -20.93 -20.00
#